data_AF-A0A6J2JS63-F1
#
_entry.id   AF-A0A6J2JS63-F1
#
_cell.length_a   1.000
_cell.length_b   1.000
_cell.length_c   1.000
_cell.angle_alpha   90.00
_cell.angle_beta   90.00
_cell.angle_gamma   90.00
#
_symmetry.space_group_name_H-M   'P 1'
#
loop_
_entity.id
_entity.type
_entity.pdbx_description
1 polymer ?
#
loop_
_entity_poly.entity_id
_entity_poly.type
_entity_poly.pdbx_seq_one_letter_code
_entity_poly.pdbx_strand_id
1 'polypeptide(L)'
;MKWLLGLFLCICATQATVRRSPHADYVEELYRLDAQGSRYSTNVTEDALLDIVGLITKYGYPVEVHKVVTEDGYILEMQRIPHGRDQNNRPDPRKPAVLVMHGLFASAADWVLMGPGLGLAYILAEAGYDVWLGNARGTYYSRAHTKLDPDNDSEFWKFSWEEIGTRDLPAMIDYTLKVAGKRRLHYIGHSQGTTVFWAMGSLRPEYNSKIIAMQAYAPVAYLEFNANRLLKLIAPHANSIEALTSLIGINELFGRSDFFTNVGMRFCADGVFFQAMCTNMLFAFAGRSEDMHNATMLPVKLGHTPAGIAVRQIAHYGQLINNNFFRRYDHGRLKNWRVYRSFTPPRYDLSLITAPVFLHYVDDDIFADVRDVRKLQIELGRPVGMFRVPHATFSHLDFMWGSGAKELLYDRTIQIMRSLGDE
;
A
#
# COMPACT_ATOMS: atom_id res chain seq x y z
N MET A 1 -1.04 -41.92 -42.85
CA MET A 1 -0.01 -41.33 -43.73
C MET A 1 0.42 -40.03 -43.06
N LYS A 2 1.51 -39.96 -42.28
CA LYS A 2 2.91 -40.26 -42.65
C LYS A 2 3.18 -39.79 -44.08
N TRP A 3 4.20 -38.94 -44.23
CA TRP A 3 4.68 -38.30 -45.46
C TRP A 3 4.13 -36.91 -45.74
N LEU A 4 4.67 -35.93 -45.00
CA LEU A 4 5.26 -34.69 -45.54
C LEU A 4 6.19 -34.07 -44.47
N LEU A 5 7.01 -34.95 -43.87
CA LEU A 5 8.24 -34.63 -43.16
C LEU A 5 9.35 -34.83 -44.21
N GLY A 6 9.83 -33.77 -44.83
CA GLY A 6 10.84 -33.91 -45.87
C GLY A 6 10.96 -32.70 -46.77
N LEU A 7 11.44 -31.59 -46.21
CA LEU A 7 12.41 -30.66 -46.81
C LEU A 7 12.44 -29.42 -45.91
N PHE A 8 13.37 -29.35 -44.96
CA PHE A 8 14.14 -28.16 -44.58
C PHE A 8 15.04 -28.45 -43.36
N LEU A 9 16.01 -29.35 -43.59
CA LEU A 9 17.24 -29.62 -42.84
C LEU A 9 18.10 -30.36 -43.89
N CYS A 10 19.27 -29.92 -44.37
CA CYS A 10 20.37 -29.18 -43.79
C CYS A 10 21.21 -28.59 -44.93
N ILE A 11 21.72 -27.34 -44.83
CA ILE A 11 23.12 -27.00 -45.20
C ILE A 11 23.54 -25.78 -44.36
N CYS A 12 24.32 -26.02 -43.31
CA CYS A 12 25.54 -25.29 -42.94
C CYS A 12 25.96 -25.75 -41.53
N ALA A 13 26.61 -26.91 -41.49
CA ALA A 13 27.47 -27.27 -40.39
C ALA A 13 28.77 -26.46 -40.52
N THR A 14 28.88 -25.36 -39.81
CA THR A 14 30.17 -24.92 -39.28
C THR A 14 30.22 -25.37 -37.83
N GLN A 15 31.25 -26.13 -37.47
CA GLN A 15 31.54 -26.50 -36.10
C GLN A 15 31.87 -25.23 -35.30
N ALA A 16 30.86 -24.52 -34.82
CA ALA A 16 31.00 -23.82 -33.56
C ALA A 16 30.89 -24.91 -32.49
N THR A 17 32.04 -25.30 -31.92
CA THR A 17 32.00 -25.84 -30.57
C THR A 17 31.20 -24.83 -29.76
N VAL A 18 29.99 -25.19 -29.35
CA VAL A 18 29.23 -24.38 -28.40
C VAL A 18 30.06 -24.46 -27.13
N ARG A 19 31.04 -23.57 -27.01
CA ARG A 19 31.71 -23.31 -25.75
C ARG A 19 30.57 -22.88 -24.84
N ARG A 20 30.28 -23.74 -23.88
CA ARG A 20 29.51 -23.38 -22.69
C ARG A 20 30.00 -21.98 -22.30
N SER A 21 29.08 -21.04 -22.10
CA SER A 21 29.45 -19.71 -21.61
C SER A 21 30.44 -19.89 -20.44
N PRO A 22 31.51 -19.09 -20.34
CA PRO A 22 32.47 -19.20 -19.22
C PRO A 22 31.79 -19.10 -17.84
N HIS A 23 30.56 -18.59 -17.82
CA HIS A 23 29.71 -18.47 -16.65
C HIS A 23 28.47 -19.37 -16.69
N ALA A 24 28.35 -20.32 -17.62
CA ALA A 24 27.20 -21.21 -17.69
C ALA A 24 27.06 -22.07 -16.43
N ASP A 25 28.18 -22.54 -15.88
CA ASP A 25 28.21 -23.22 -14.58
C ASP A 25 27.79 -22.28 -13.45
N TYR A 26 28.27 -21.02 -13.45
CA TYR A 26 27.87 -20.02 -12.46
C TYR A 26 26.39 -19.64 -12.56
N VAL A 27 25.85 -19.53 -13.78
CA VAL A 27 24.44 -19.24 -14.03
C VAL A 27 23.58 -20.45 -13.67
N GLU A 28 23.99 -21.68 -14.03
CA GLU A 28 23.28 -22.90 -13.63
C GLU A 28 23.38 -23.16 -12.12
N GLU A 29 24.49 -22.81 -11.47
CA GLU A 29 24.68 -22.87 -10.02
C GLU A 29 23.86 -21.78 -9.32
N LEU A 30 23.81 -20.56 -9.86
CA LEU A 30 22.85 -19.53 -9.44
C LEU A 30 21.43 -20.06 -9.56
N TYR A 31 21.00 -20.58 -10.72
CA TYR A 31 19.65 -21.15 -10.92
C TYR A 31 19.36 -22.34 -10.00
N ARG A 32 20.34 -23.20 -9.71
CA ARG A 32 20.19 -24.33 -8.78
C ARG A 32 20.11 -23.88 -7.33
N LEU A 33 20.86 -22.85 -6.93
CA LEU A 33 20.76 -22.21 -5.62
C LEU A 33 19.45 -21.39 -5.49
N ASP A 34 18.94 -20.85 -6.60
CA ASP A 34 17.71 -20.06 -6.69
C ASP A 34 16.45 -20.94 -6.62
N ALA A 35 16.51 -22.16 -7.17
CA ALA A 35 15.40 -23.12 -7.18
C ALA A 35 14.95 -23.60 -5.79
N GLN A 36 15.75 -23.39 -4.74
CA GLN A 36 15.41 -23.66 -3.34
C GLN A 36 15.78 -22.44 -2.47
N GLY A 37 15.11 -21.31 -2.67
CA GLY A 37 15.23 -20.15 -1.77
C GLY A 37 15.45 -18.79 -2.41
N SER A 38 15.20 -18.63 -3.72
CA SER A 38 15.30 -17.35 -4.43
C SER A 38 14.70 -16.18 -3.64
N ARG A 39 15.43 -15.05 -3.65
CA ARG A 39 14.93 -13.75 -3.20
C ARG A 39 14.20 -13.00 -4.32
N TYR A 40 14.26 -13.53 -5.53
CA TYR A 40 13.68 -12.92 -6.72
C TYR A 40 12.45 -13.71 -7.17
N SER A 41 11.57 -13.04 -7.93
CA SER A 41 10.44 -13.75 -8.53
C SER A 41 10.95 -14.75 -9.55
N THR A 42 10.69 -16.03 -9.30
CA THR A 42 10.97 -17.10 -10.25
C THR A 42 9.91 -17.18 -11.35
N ASN A 43 8.74 -16.55 -11.14
CA ASN A 43 7.64 -16.52 -12.10
C ASN A 43 6.68 -15.35 -11.79
N VAL A 44 6.86 -14.24 -12.52
CA VAL A 44 6.06 -13.01 -12.39
C VAL A 44 4.59 -13.25 -12.74
N THR A 45 4.30 -14.14 -13.69
CA THR A 45 2.94 -14.48 -14.09
C THR A 45 2.21 -15.23 -12.98
N GLU A 46 2.88 -16.17 -12.33
CA GLU A 46 2.32 -16.87 -11.16
C GLU A 46 2.08 -15.88 -10.01
N ASP A 47 3.05 -15.01 -9.71
CA ASP A 47 2.94 -14.01 -8.64
C ASP A 47 1.78 -13.04 -8.86
N ALA A 48 1.48 -12.68 -10.11
CA ALA A 48 0.35 -11.84 -10.46
C ALA A 48 -1.01 -12.50 -10.18
N LEU A 49 -1.07 -13.84 -10.10
CA LEU A 49 -2.30 -14.61 -9.91
C LEU A 49 -2.50 -15.08 -8.47
N LEU A 50 -1.42 -15.24 -7.71
CA LEU A 50 -1.49 -15.59 -6.29
C LEU A 50 -2.18 -14.49 -5.48
N ASP A 51 -2.77 -14.85 -4.35
CA ASP A 51 -3.11 -13.88 -3.30
C ASP A 51 -1.89 -13.61 -2.40
N ILE A 52 -2.02 -12.69 -1.45
CA ILE A 52 -0.94 -12.35 -0.54
C ILE A 52 -0.42 -13.56 0.28
N VAL A 53 -1.30 -14.48 0.67
CA VAL A 53 -0.93 -15.68 1.44
C VAL A 53 -0.09 -16.62 0.56
N GLY A 54 -0.53 -16.84 -0.67
CA GLY A 54 0.18 -17.60 -1.69
C GLY A 54 1.55 -17.00 -2.00
N LEU A 55 1.64 -15.67 -2.15
CA LEU A 55 2.92 -14.97 -2.34
C LEU A 55 3.87 -15.20 -1.17
N ILE A 56 3.45 -14.89 0.06
CA ILE A 56 4.31 -15.01 1.25
C ILE A 56 4.77 -16.46 1.46
N THR A 57 3.86 -17.41 1.27
CA THR A 57 4.14 -18.85 1.38
C THR A 57 5.11 -19.32 0.29
N LYS A 58 4.89 -18.91 -0.97
CA LYS A 58 5.78 -19.22 -2.10
C LYS A 58 7.21 -18.77 -1.82
N TYR A 59 7.37 -17.60 -1.22
CA TYR A 59 8.67 -17.06 -0.83
C TYR A 59 9.23 -17.65 0.47
N GLY A 60 8.56 -18.61 1.10
CA GLY A 60 9.06 -19.38 2.23
C GLY A 60 8.96 -18.68 3.58
N TYR A 61 8.14 -17.64 3.71
CA TYR A 61 7.89 -16.95 4.98
C TYR A 61 6.65 -17.54 5.67
N PRO A 62 6.61 -17.56 7.01
CA PRO A 62 5.39 -17.88 7.73
C PRO A 62 4.34 -16.79 7.49
N VAL A 63 3.07 -17.19 7.35
CA VAL A 63 1.95 -16.27 7.23
C VAL A 63 0.76 -16.76 8.04
N GLU A 64 0.20 -15.87 8.85
CA GLU A 64 -1.06 -16.07 9.56
C GLU A 64 -2.12 -15.12 8.99
N VAL A 65 -3.38 -15.55 8.98
CA VAL A 65 -4.54 -14.76 8.53
C VAL A 65 -5.45 -14.52 9.73
N HIS A 66 -5.79 -13.26 9.97
CA HIS A 66 -6.61 -12.85 11.10
C HIS A 66 -7.81 -12.04 10.62
N LYS A 67 -9.01 -12.41 11.09
CA LYS A 67 -10.24 -11.65 10.83
C LYS A 67 -10.61 -10.81 12.03
N VAL A 68 -10.67 -9.50 11.82
CA VAL A 68 -10.97 -8.49 12.85
C VAL A 68 -12.33 -7.87 12.54
N VAL A 69 -13.25 -7.90 13.50
CA VAL A 69 -14.57 -7.29 13.35
C VAL A 69 -14.56 -5.91 13.98
N THR A 70 -14.86 -4.89 13.19
CA THR A 70 -15.02 -3.51 13.65
C THR A 70 -16.34 -3.33 14.39
N GLU A 71 -16.44 -2.28 15.21
CA GLU A 71 -17.64 -2.01 16.01
C GLU A 71 -18.89 -1.72 15.16
N ASP A 72 -18.71 -1.25 13.93
CA ASP A 72 -19.80 -1.05 12.97
C ASP A 72 -20.06 -2.27 12.06
N GLY A 73 -19.28 -3.34 12.22
CA GLY A 73 -19.60 -4.67 11.68
C GLY A 73 -18.86 -5.08 10.42
N TYR A 74 -17.92 -4.28 9.90
CA TYR A 74 -17.00 -4.70 8.84
C TYR A 74 -16.03 -5.76 9.36
N ILE A 75 -15.70 -6.72 8.50
CA ILE A 75 -14.77 -7.81 8.78
C ILE A 75 -13.50 -7.55 7.97
N LEU A 76 -12.43 -7.20 8.66
CA LEU A 76 -11.14 -6.86 8.10
C LEU A 76 -10.24 -8.09 8.14
N GLU A 77 -9.64 -8.45 7.02
CA GLU A 77 -8.62 -9.50 6.98
C GLU A 77 -7.22 -8.89 7.07
N MET A 78 -6.48 -9.25 8.10
CA MET A 78 -5.08 -8.88 8.29
C MET A 78 -4.18 -10.07 8.03
N GLN A 79 -3.02 -9.82 7.45
CA GLN A 79 -1.96 -10.83 7.33
C GLN A 79 -0.83 -10.53 8.32
N ARG A 80 -0.25 -11.58 8.89
CA ARG A 80 0.85 -11.46 9.83
C ARG A 80 2.03 -12.32 9.39
N ILE A 81 3.22 -11.74 9.37
CA ILE A 81 4.49 -12.44 9.17
C ILE A 81 5.22 -12.42 10.53
N PRO A 82 5.09 -13.49 11.35
CA PRO A 82 5.55 -13.47 12.74
C PRO A 82 7.08 -13.49 12.89
N HIS A 83 7.81 -13.94 11.87
CA HIS A 83 9.26 -13.98 11.85
C HIS A 83 9.81 -14.07 10.43
N GLY A 84 11.11 -13.76 10.26
CA GLY A 84 11.80 -13.92 8.99
C GLY A 84 11.94 -15.39 8.56
N ARG A 85 12.40 -15.60 7.34
CA ARG A 85 12.73 -16.91 6.78
C ARG A 85 14.20 -17.24 7.02
N ASP A 86 15.09 -16.28 6.75
CA ASP A 86 16.53 -16.49 6.78
C ASP A 86 17.11 -16.03 8.13
N GLN A 87 16.91 -14.75 8.46
CA GLN A 87 17.31 -14.12 9.71
C GLN A 87 16.11 -14.01 10.64
N ASN A 88 16.37 -14.02 11.95
CA ASN A 88 15.33 -13.86 12.96
C ASN A 88 14.20 -14.91 12.81
N ASN A 89 14.54 -16.10 12.31
CA ASN A 89 13.63 -17.08 11.71
C ASN A 89 12.93 -18.03 12.68
N ARG A 90 12.78 -17.60 13.93
CA ARG A 90 12.05 -18.33 14.96
C ARG A 90 11.00 -17.41 15.57
N PRO A 91 9.83 -17.94 15.98
CA PRO A 91 8.91 -17.21 16.82
C PRO A 91 9.63 -16.73 18.08
N ASP A 92 9.52 -15.44 18.40
CA ASP A 92 10.00 -14.88 19.66
C ASP A 92 8.99 -13.84 20.14
N PRO A 93 8.32 -14.05 21.28
CA PRO A 93 7.32 -13.12 21.81
C PRO A 93 7.90 -11.75 22.20
N ARG A 94 9.24 -11.62 22.26
CA ARG A 94 9.90 -10.34 22.53
C ARG A 94 9.92 -9.43 21.31
N LYS A 95 9.79 -9.96 20.09
CA LYS A 95 9.81 -9.16 18.86
C LYS A 95 8.82 -7.99 18.95
N PRO A 96 9.23 -6.75 18.63
CA PRO A 96 8.32 -5.62 18.57
C PRO A 96 7.29 -5.82 17.46
N ALA A 97 6.04 -5.46 17.76
CA ALA A 97 4.97 -5.47 16.77
C ALA A 97 5.06 -4.23 15.88
N VAL A 98 4.88 -4.41 14.57
CA VAL A 98 4.75 -3.33 13.60
C VAL A 98 3.48 -3.52 12.78
N LEU A 99 2.60 -2.52 12.76
CA LEU A 99 1.44 -2.48 11.89
C LEU A 99 1.75 -1.63 10.66
N VAL A 100 1.63 -2.22 9.47
CA VAL A 100 1.89 -1.57 8.18
C VAL A 100 0.57 -1.39 7.44
N MET A 101 0.27 -0.14 7.05
CA MET A 101 -0.99 0.24 6.44
C MET A 101 -0.79 0.87 5.05
N HIS A 102 -1.51 0.34 4.07
CA HIS A 102 -1.45 0.74 2.67
C HIS A 102 -2.14 2.07 2.36
N GLY A 103 -1.90 2.58 1.15
CA GLY A 103 -2.51 3.80 0.60
C GLY A 103 -3.87 3.59 -0.09
N LEU A 104 -4.35 4.65 -0.76
CA LEU A 104 -5.57 4.58 -1.58
C LEU A 104 -5.35 3.62 -2.76
N PHE A 105 -6.37 2.83 -3.11
CA PHE A 105 -6.34 1.77 -4.13
C PHE A 105 -5.42 0.56 -3.85
N ALA A 106 -4.59 0.61 -2.82
CA ALA A 106 -3.68 -0.48 -2.45
C ALA A 106 -4.33 -1.47 -1.47
N SER A 107 -3.57 -2.48 -1.08
CA SER A 107 -3.88 -3.47 -0.05
C SER A 107 -2.62 -3.85 0.74
N ALA A 108 -2.73 -4.80 1.67
CA ALA A 108 -1.60 -5.41 2.34
C ALA A 108 -0.58 -6.04 1.35
N ALA A 109 -1.04 -6.49 0.18
CA ALA A 109 -0.20 -7.19 -0.79
C ALA A 109 0.94 -6.30 -1.33
N ASP A 110 0.71 -4.98 -1.43
CA ASP A 110 1.68 -4.00 -1.94
C ASP A 110 3.02 -4.01 -1.19
N TRP A 111 3.02 -4.44 0.08
CA TRP A 111 4.21 -4.52 0.93
C TRP A 111 5.07 -5.77 0.70
N VAL A 112 4.58 -6.72 -0.10
CA VAL A 112 5.27 -7.98 -0.44
C VAL A 112 5.55 -8.16 -1.93
N LEU A 113 4.96 -7.34 -2.82
CA LEU A 113 5.03 -7.56 -4.27
C LEU A 113 6.45 -7.58 -4.83
N MET A 114 7.37 -6.81 -4.25
CA MET A 114 8.75 -6.74 -4.73
C MET A 114 9.61 -7.95 -4.32
N GLY A 115 9.06 -8.90 -3.57
CA GLY A 115 9.74 -10.13 -3.17
C GLY A 115 10.73 -9.95 -2.01
N PRO A 116 11.34 -11.04 -1.51
CA PRO A 116 12.27 -11.02 -0.39
C PRO A 116 13.47 -10.10 -0.61
N GLY A 117 13.84 -9.33 0.41
CA GLY A 117 14.97 -8.38 0.34
C GLY A 117 14.64 -7.02 -0.28
N LEU A 118 13.48 -6.87 -0.96
CA LEU A 118 12.99 -5.59 -1.47
C LEU A 118 11.63 -5.19 -0.87
N GLY A 119 10.72 -6.15 -0.67
CA GLY A 119 9.43 -5.92 -0.02
C GLY A 119 9.59 -5.56 1.45
N LEU A 120 8.99 -4.45 1.89
CA LEU A 120 9.12 -3.94 3.26
C LEU A 120 8.72 -4.98 4.31
N ALA A 121 7.66 -5.75 4.07
CA ALA A 121 7.18 -6.73 5.04
C ALA A 121 8.22 -7.83 5.30
N TYR A 122 8.87 -8.33 4.24
CA TYR A 122 9.97 -9.29 4.36
C TYR A 122 11.16 -8.68 5.09
N ILE A 123 11.56 -7.45 4.72
CA ILE A 123 12.69 -6.76 5.34
C ILE A 123 12.45 -6.55 6.84
N LEU A 124 11.24 -6.19 7.26
CA LEU A 124 10.89 -6.04 8.67
C LEU A 124 10.93 -7.39 9.43
N ALA A 125 10.40 -8.46 8.83
CA ALA A 125 10.43 -9.79 9.43
C ALA A 125 11.87 -10.29 9.64
N GLU A 126 12.73 -10.12 8.62
CA GLU A 126 14.17 -10.40 8.67
C GLU A 126 14.90 -9.50 9.68
N ALA A 127 14.44 -8.25 9.86
CA ALA A 127 15.00 -7.31 10.83
C ALA A 127 14.59 -7.58 12.28
N GLY A 128 13.71 -8.56 12.52
CA GLY A 128 13.33 -9.02 13.85
C GLY A 128 11.98 -8.51 14.37
N TYR A 129 11.12 -7.98 13.51
CA TYR A 129 9.78 -7.50 13.89
C TYR A 129 8.71 -8.59 13.74
N ASP A 130 7.65 -8.51 14.55
CA ASP A 130 6.38 -9.19 14.32
C ASP A 130 5.52 -8.30 13.40
N VAL A 131 5.39 -8.68 12.13
CA VAL A 131 4.85 -7.80 11.08
C VAL A 131 3.38 -8.07 10.88
N TRP A 132 2.56 -7.04 11.05
CA TRP A 132 1.12 -7.03 10.81
C TRP A 132 0.80 -6.14 9.62
N LEU A 133 0.08 -6.67 8.64
CA LEU A 133 -0.33 -5.98 7.43
C LEU A 133 -1.84 -5.74 7.49
N GLY A 134 -2.24 -4.47 7.56
CA GLY A 134 -3.64 -4.08 7.63
C GLY A 134 -4.27 -3.98 6.24
N ASN A 135 -5.57 -4.29 6.14
CA ASN A 135 -6.39 -4.00 4.97
C ASN A 135 -7.57 -3.11 5.39
N ALA A 136 -7.80 -2.03 4.65
CA ALA A 136 -8.94 -1.16 4.89
C ALA A 136 -10.25 -1.82 4.42
N ARG A 137 -11.37 -1.52 5.08
CA ARG A 137 -12.71 -1.93 4.62
C ARG A 137 -12.93 -1.61 3.15
N GLY A 138 -13.61 -2.53 2.45
CA GLY A 138 -13.93 -2.41 1.02
C GLY A 138 -12.78 -2.76 0.06
N THR A 139 -11.55 -2.95 0.55
CA THR A 139 -10.51 -3.59 -0.27
C THR A 139 -10.84 -5.06 -0.50
N TYR A 140 -10.19 -5.69 -1.48
CA TYR A 140 -10.35 -7.09 -1.84
C TYR A 140 -10.34 -8.04 -0.63
N TYR A 141 -9.40 -7.85 0.29
CA TYR A 141 -9.27 -8.68 1.48
C TYR A 141 -10.27 -8.34 2.59
N SER A 142 -10.90 -7.17 2.56
CA SER A 142 -11.80 -6.67 3.61
C SER A 142 -13.16 -6.20 3.05
N ARG A 143 -13.65 -6.91 2.03
CA ARG A 143 -14.95 -6.69 1.38
C ARG A 143 -16.05 -7.56 2.02
N ALA A 144 -16.18 -7.50 3.34
CA ALA A 144 -17.14 -8.31 4.09
C ALA A 144 -17.72 -7.57 5.31
N HIS A 145 -18.96 -7.89 5.66
CA HIS A 145 -19.67 -7.32 6.81
C HIS A 145 -20.54 -8.38 7.48
N THR A 146 -20.79 -8.21 8.78
CA THR A 146 -21.67 -9.09 9.58
C THR A 146 -23.15 -9.06 9.20
N LYS A 147 -23.57 -8.14 8.32
CA LYS A 147 -24.99 -7.84 8.03
C LYS A 147 -25.23 -7.37 6.60
N LEU A 148 -24.38 -6.46 6.12
CA LEU A 148 -24.52 -5.86 4.79
C LEU A 148 -23.84 -6.72 3.74
N ASP A 149 -24.47 -6.84 2.58
CA ASP A 149 -23.90 -7.46 1.39
C ASP A 149 -23.23 -6.38 0.53
N PRO A 150 -21.92 -6.46 0.24
CA PRO A 150 -21.22 -5.46 -0.55
C PRO A 150 -21.71 -5.34 -2.01
N ASP A 151 -22.35 -6.37 -2.56
CA ASP A 151 -22.88 -6.40 -3.93
C ASP A 151 -24.32 -5.89 -4.00
N ASN A 152 -25.09 -6.04 -2.92
CA ASN A 152 -26.52 -5.71 -2.90
C ASN A 152 -26.88 -4.48 -2.06
N ASP A 153 -26.10 -4.16 -1.02
CA ASP A 153 -26.39 -3.08 -0.07
C ASP A 153 -25.45 -1.88 -0.27
N SER A 154 -25.96 -0.82 -0.90
CA SER A 154 -25.20 0.44 -1.08
C SER A 154 -24.69 1.05 0.24
N GLU A 155 -25.32 0.75 1.38
CA GLU A 155 -24.86 1.18 2.70
C GLU A 155 -23.47 0.63 3.06
N PHE A 156 -23.07 -0.54 2.53
CA PHE A 156 -21.73 -1.10 2.73
C PHE A 156 -20.63 -0.16 2.25
N TRP A 157 -20.90 0.68 1.26
CA TRP A 157 -19.91 1.57 0.66
C TRP A 157 -19.98 3.00 1.19
N LYS A 158 -20.80 3.26 2.21
CA LYS A 158 -20.98 4.60 2.79
C LYS A 158 -19.94 4.91 3.86
N PHE A 159 -18.66 4.75 3.52
CA PHE A 159 -17.52 5.09 4.37
C PHE A 159 -16.47 5.88 3.59
N SER A 160 -15.64 6.62 4.32
CA SER A 160 -14.45 7.30 3.80
C SER A 160 -13.21 6.86 4.59
N TRP A 161 -12.07 7.52 4.36
CA TRP A 161 -10.89 7.33 5.20
C TRP A 161 -11.09 7.79 6.66
N GLU A 162 -12.14 8.57 6.98
CA GLU A 162 -12.51 8.88 8.36
C GLU A 162 -12.93 7.62 9.12
N GLU A 163 -13.81 6.79 8.55
CA GLU A 163 -14.25 5.53 9.17
C GLU A 163 -13.10 4.51 9.21
N ILE A 164 -12.25 4.45 8.19
CA ILE A 164 -11.04 3.62 8.23
C ILE A 164 -10.15 4.06 9.42
N GLY A 165 -9.95 5.37 9.60
CA GLY A 165 -9.17 5.88 10.73
C GLY A 165 -9.83 5.70 12.10
N THR A 166 -11.15 5.86 12.21
CA THR A 166 -11.85 5.89 13.51
C THR A 166 -12.38 4.53 13.96
N ARG A 167 -12.48 3.57 13.05
CA ARG A 167 -13.05 2.23 13.30
C ARG A 167 -12.06 1.12 12.94
N ASP A 168 -11.57 1.09 11.71
CA ASP A 168 -10.70 0.00 11.23
C ASP A 168 -9.37 -0.01 11.98
N LEU A 169 -8.68 1.13 11.94
CA LEU A 169 -7.35 1.24 12.52
C LEU A 169 -7.33 0.96 14.04
N PRO A 170 -8.25 1.51 14.85
CA PRO A 170 -8.46 1.12 16.24
C PRO A 170 -8.63 -0.39 16.46
N ALA A 171 -9.50 -1.04 15.66
CA ALA A 171 -9.77 -2.46 15.78
C ALA A 171 -8.53 -3.31 15.42
N MET A 172 -7.81 -2.93 14.36
CA MET A 172 -6.55 -3.56 13.95
C MET A 172 -5.47 -3.41 15.03
N ILE A 173 -5.27 -2.20 15.57
CA ILE A 173 -4.29 -1.94 16.64
C ILE A 173 -4.60 -2.79 17.87
N ASP A 174 -5.85 -2.77 18.34
CA ASP A 174 -6.23 -3.51 19.56
C ASP A 174 -6.08 -5.01 19.38
N TYR A 175 -6.44 -5.52 18.21
CA TYR A 175 -6.27 -6.93 17.87
C TYR A 175 -4.78 -7.31 17.82
N THR A 176 -3.95 -6.54 17.11
CA THR A 176 -2.50 -6.75 17.02
C THR A 176 -1.85 -6.75 18.40
N LEU A 177 -2.12 -5.74 19.23
CA LEU A 177 -1.56 -5.65 20.57
C LEU A 177 -1.96 -6.83 21.45
N LYS A 178 -3.23 -7.25 21.36
CA LYS A 178 -3.74 -8.40 22.10
C LYS A 178 -3.06 -9.71 21.68
N VAL A 179 -2.93 -9.97 20.37
CA VAL A 179 -2.31 -11.22 19.88
C VAL A 179 -0.81 -11.22 20.09
N ALA A 180 -0.13 -10.10 19.87
CA ALA A 180 1.31 -9.98 20.07
C ALA A 180 1.71 -9.90 21.56
N GLY A 181 0.75 -9.71 22.47
CA GLY A 181 1.02 -9.54 23.90
C GLY A 181 1.79 -8.25 24.20
N LYS A 182 1.56 -7.19 23.42
CA LYS A 182 2.27 -5.90 23.52
C LYS A 182 1.36 -4.81 24.02
N ARG A 183 1.95 -3.77 24.63
CA ARG A 183 1.22 -2.57 25.05
C ARG A 183 1.20 -1.50 23.96
N ARG A 184 2.24 -1.47 23.14
CA ARG A 184 2.46 -0.49 22.08
C ARG A 184 3.02 -1.18 20.84
N LEU A 185 2.85 -0.56 19.68
CA LEU A 185 3.39 -1.04 18.41
C LEU A 185 3.99 0.11 17.60
N HIS A 186 4.87 -0.22 16.66
CA HIS A 186 5.24 0.73 15.61
C HIS A 186 4.18 0.75 14.53
N TYR A 187 3.90 1.92 13.98
CA TYR A 187 3.01 2.06 12.83
C TYR A 187 3.78 2.60 11.64
N ILE A 188 3.58 2.00 10.47
CA ILE A 188 4.08 2.50 9.19
C ILE A 188 2.88 2.68 8.27
N GLY A 189 2.66 3.89 7.77
CA GLY A 189 1.56 4.19 6.85
C GLY A 189 2.07 4.81 5.57
N HIS A 190 1.51 4.42 4.43
CA HIS A 190 1.76 5.06 3.13
C HIS A 190 0.54 5.83 2.64
N SER A 191 0.72 7.06 2.17
CA SER A 191 -0.35 7.81 1.48
C SER A 191 -1.62 7.89 2.34
N GLN A 192 -2.76 7.35 1.90
CA GLN A 192 -3.98 7.25 2.72
C GLN A 192 -3.77 6.53 4.07
N GLY A 193 -2.85 5.56 4.15
CA GLY A 193 -2.43 4.93 5.40
C GLY A 193 -1.88 5.93 6.43
N THR A 194 -1.40 7.09 6.00
CA THR A 194 -1.09 8.22 6.89
C THR A 194 -2.34 9.05 7.22
N THR A 195 -3.18 9.33 6.22
CA THR A 195 -4.45 10.07 6.38
C THR A 195 -5.34 9.45 7.46
N VAL A 196 -5.49 8.11 7.44
CA VAL A 196 -6.31 7.38 8.42
C VAL A 196 -5.72 7.46 9.83
N PHE A 197 -4.39 7.52 9.96
CA PHE A 197 -3.73 7.74 11.24
C PHE A 197 -4.01 9.16 11.76
N TRP A 198 -3.98 10.17 10.90
CA TRP A 198 -4.31 11.54 11.30
C TRP A 198 -5.76 11.67 11.78
N ALA A 199 -6.70 11.05 11.05
CA ALA A 199 -8.10 11.00 11.45
C ALA A 199 -8.29 10.28 12.79
N MET A 200 -7.64 9.12 12.98
CA MET A 200 -7.64 8.39 14.25
C MET A 200 -7.09 9.25 15.38
N GLY A 201 -5.87 9.78 15.26
CA GLY A 201 -5.20 10.51 16.34
C GLY A 201 -5.93 11.79 16.72
N SER A 202 -6.68 12.40 15.80
CA SER A 202 -7.48 13.60 16.05
C SER A 202 -8.84 13.30 16.69
N LEU A 203 -9.48 12.18 16.35
CA LEU A 203 -10.82 11.83 16.85
C LEU A 203 -10.83 10.80 17.98
N ARG A 204 -9.72 10.08 18.15
CA ARG A 204 -9.48 9.03 19.15
C ARG A 204 -8.09 9.17 19.77
N PRO A 205 -7.80 10.30 20.42
CA PRO A 205 -6.47 10.61 20.93
C PRO A 205 -5.96 9.59 21.98
N GLU A 206 -6.83 8.76 22.56
CA GLU A 206 -6.45 7.66 23.44
C GLU A 206 -5.55 6.61 22.76
N TYR A 207 -5.56 6.53 21.42
CA TYR A 207 -4.67 5.62 20.69
C TYR A 207 -3.23 6.11 20.59
N ASN A 208 -2.95 7.39 20.86
CA ASN A 208 -1.56 7.89 20.85
C ASN A 208 -0.65 7.10 21.80
N SER A 209 -1.16 6.68 22.97
CA SER A 209 -0.38 5.92 23.95
C SER A 209 -0.06 4.49 23.52
N LYS A 210 -0.69 3.99 22.44
CA LYS A 210 -0.46 2.66 21.86
C LYS A 210 0.58 2.66 20.75
N ILE A 211 1.12 3.83 20.39
CA ILE A 211 2.06 3.97 19.27
C ILE A 211 3.46 4.27 19.82
N ILE A 212 4.45 3.47 19.40
CA ILE A 212 5.88 3.70 19.67
C ILE A 212 6.40 4.78 18.75
N ALA A 213 6.18 4.60 17.44
CA ALA A 213 6.54 5.53 16.38
C ALA A 213 5.53 5.44 15.24
N MET A 214 5.19 6.59 14.66
CA MET A 214 4.45 6.71 13.40
C MET A 214 5.44 7.07 12.29
N GLN A 215 5.74 6.11 11.42
CA GLN A 215 6.56 6.30 10.22
C GLN A 215 5.63 6.59 9.03
N ALA A 216 5.58 7.85 8.63
CA ALA A 216 4.65 8.31 7.60
C ALA A 216 5.35 8.41 6.25
N TYR A 217 5.05 7.49 5.34
CA TYR A 217 5.57 7.44 3.98
C TYR A 217 4.64 8.19 3.03
N ALA A 218 5.17 9.17 2.29
CA ALA A 218 4.37 10.08 1.45
C ALA A 218 3.14 10.62 2.21
N PRO A 219 3.33 11.39 3.31
CA PRO A 219 2.25 11.75 4.21
C PRO A 219 1.24 12.69 3.54
N VAL A 220 -0.03 12.28 3.54
CA VAL A 220 -1.14 13.03 2.95
C VAL A 220 -2.09 13.51 4.06
N ALA A 221 -2.36 14.81 4.07
CA ALA A 221 -3.39 15.44 4.90
C ALA A 221 -4.02 16.62 4.15
N TYR A 222 -3.18 17.42 3.51
CA TYR A 222 -3.58 18.50 2.62
C TYR A 222 -3.26 18.11 1.17
N LEU A 223 -4.02 18.69 0.24
CA LEU A 223 -3.85 18.56 -1.21
C LEU A 223 -3.96 19.95 -1.87
N GLU A 224 -3.63 21.01 -1.13
CA GLU A 224 -3.79 22.41 -1.57
C GLU A 224 -2.83 22.72 -2.72
N PHE A 225 -1.61 22.20 -2.64
CA PHE A 225 -0.55 22.45 -3.61
C PHE A 225 -0.46 21.40 -4.72
N ASN A 226 -1.39 20.44 -4.76
CA ASN A 226 -1.45 19.41 -5.79
C ASN A 226 -1.43 20.03 -7.21
N ALA A 227 -0.44 19.67 -8.04
CA ALA A 227 -0.25 20.25 -9.36
C ALA A 227 -1.19 19.65 -10.44
N ASN A 228 -1.92 18.58 -10.12
CA ASN A 228 -2.76 17.87 -11.07
C ASN A 228 -4.03 18.66 -11.41
N ARG A 229 -4.03 19.26 -12.61
CA ARG A 229 -5.13 20.09 -13.13
C ARG A 229 -6.45 19.33 -13.25
N LEU A 230 -6.40 18.03 -13.59
CA LEU A 230 -7.59 17.21 -13.71
C LEU A 230 -8.27 17.04 -12.36
N LEU A 231 -7.50 16.73 -11.31
CA LEU A 231 -8.02 16.61 -9.95
C LEU A 231 -8.66 17.92 -9.47
N LYS A 232 -8.01 19.07 -9.73
CA LYS A 232 -8.56 20.38 -9.40
C LYS A 232 -9.87 20.70 -10.14
N LEU A 233 -10.02 20.24 -11.38
CA LEU A 233 -11.23 20.46 -12.18
C LEU A 233 -12.42 19.65 -11.65
N ILE A 234 -12.19 18.41 -11.24
CA ILE A 234 -13.27 17.50 -10.80
C ILE A 234 -13.61 17.66 -9.31
N ALA A 235 -12.69 18.14 -8.48
CA ALA A 235 -12.85 18.28 -7.03
C ALA A 235 -14.11 19.05 -6.60
N PRO A 236 -14.49 20.18 -7.22
CA PRO A 236 -15.73 20.90 -6.88
C PRO A 236 -17.02 20.07 -7.08
N HIS A 237 -16.95 19.02 -7.92
CA HIS A 237 -18.09 18.17 -8.25
C HIS A 237 -18.11 16.83 -7.49
N ALA A 238 -17.14 16.62 -6.58
CA ALA A 238 -16.96 15.39 -5.83
C ALA A 238 -18.25 14.83 -5.19
N ASN A 239 -19.00 15.66 -4.48
CA ASN A 239 -20.25 15.25 -3.81
C ASN A 239 -21.37 14.93 -4.82
N SER A 240 -21.44 15.69 -5.91
CA SER A 240 -22.41 15.44 -6.98
C SER A 240 -22.10 14.13 -7.70
N ILE A 241 -20.81 13.82 -7.90
CA ILE A 241 -20.35 12.56 -8.48
C ILE A 241 -20.70 11.40 -7.55
N GLU A 242 -20.44 11.50 -6.24
CA GLU A 242 -20.86 10.46 -5.26
C GLU A 242 -22.38 10.24 -5.31
N ALA A 243 -23.17 11.32 -5.28
CA ALA A 243 -24.62 11.22 -5.30
C ALA A 243 -25.14 10.57 -6.58
N LEU A 244 -24.58 10.96 -7.74
CA LEU A 244 -24.97 10.41 -9.04
C LEU A 244 -24.57 8.93 -9.17
N THR A 245 -23.32 8.60 -8.82
CA THR A 245 -22.80 7.22 -8.91
C THR A 245 -23.57 6.30 -7.97
N SER A 246 -23.86 6.75 -6.74
CA SER A 246 -24.69 5.98 -5.81
C SER A 246 -26.13 5.78 -6.32
N LEU A 247 -26.72 6.79 -6.99
CA LEU A 247 -28.06 6.67 -7.58
C LEU A 247 -28.13 5.61 -8.69
N ILE A 248 -27.06 5.45 -9.47
CA ILE A 248 -26.96 4.44 -10.54
C ILE A 248 -26.32 3.12 -10.08
N GLY A 249 -26.13 2.94 -8.77
CA GLY A 249 -25.62 1.70 -8.16
C GLY A 249 -24.10 1.53 -8.17
N ILE A 250 -23.33 2.52 -8.62
CA ILE A 250 -21.86 2.48 -8.61
C ILE A 250 -21.37 3.03 -7.27
N ASN A 251 -21.09 2.15 -6.32
CA ASN A 251 -20.60 2.53 -4.99
C ASN A 251 -19.15 2.10 -4.73
N GLU A 252 -18.69 1.07 -5.44
CA GLU A 252 -17.32 0.57 -5.45
C GLU A 252 -16.56 1.07 -6.68
N LEU A 253 -15.28 1.43 -6.51
CA LEU A 253 -14.37 1.70 -7.61
C LEU A 253 -13.19 0.74 -7.57
N PHE A 254 -12.90 0.16 -8.73
CA PHE A 254 -11.69 -0.62 -8.99
C PHE A 254 -11.47 -1.77 -7.99
N GLY A 255 -12.54 -2.49 -7.63
CA GLY A 255 -12.44 -3.78 -6.95
C GLY A 255 -11.57 -4.76 -7.74
N ARG A 256 -10.99 -5.77 -7.06
CA ARG A 256 -10.20 -6.79 -7.74
C ARG A 256 -11.06 -7.45 -8.82
N SER A 257 -10.63 -7.30 -10.06
CA SER A 257 -11.28 -7.86 -11.22
C SER A 257 -10.22 -8.46 -12.12
N ASP A 258 -10.57 -9.53 -12.82
CA ASP A 258 -9.69 -10.15 -13.82
C ASP A 258 -9.25 -9.15 -14.90
N PHE A 259 -9.94 -8.01 -15.04
CA PHE A 259 -9.59 -6.94 -15.96
C PHE A 259 -8.16 -6.42 -15.74
N PHE A 260 -7.82 -5.95 -14.54
CA PHE A 260 -6.50 -5.36 -14.28
C PHE A 260 -5.38 -6.39 -14.35
N THR A 261 -5.61 -7.60 -13.82
CA THR A 261 -4.69 -8.72 -13.94
C THR A 261 -4.44 -9.07 -15.41
N ASN A 262 -5.49 -9.18 -16.23
CA ASN A 262 -5.35 -9.46 -17.67
C ASN A 262 -4.65 -8.31 -18.41
N VAL A 263 -4.92 -7.06 -18.05
CA VAL A 263 -4.20 -5.90 -18.61
C VAL A 263 -2.71 -6.02 -18.30
N GLY A 264 -2.36 -6.26 -17.03
CA GLY A 264 -0.99 -6.45 -16.59
C GLY A 264 -0.28 -7.57 -17.34
N MET A 265 -0.88 -8.76 -17.39
CA MET A 265 -0.28 -9.94 -18.03
C MET A 265 -0.16 -9.83 -19.56
N ARG A 266 -1.11 -9.18 -20.24
CA ARG A 266 -1.14 -9.16 -21.72
C ARG A 266 -0.48 -7.94 -22.34
N PHE A 267 -0.55 -6.79 -21.66
CA PHE A 267 -0.11 -5.52 -22.23
C PHE A 267 1.10 -4.93 -21.50
N CYS A 268 1.30 -5.26 -20.23
CA CYS A 268 2.38 -4.68 -19.41
C CYS A 268 3.51 -5.67 -19.07
N ALA A 269 3.46 -6.89 -19.61
CA ALA A 269 4.50 -7.89 -19.42
C ALA A 269 5.80 -7.52 -20.15
N ASP A 270 6.90 -8.11 -19.68
CA ASP A 270 8.23 -7.86 -20.21
C ASP A 270 8.35 -8.21 -21.70
N GLY A 271 9.00 -7.34 -22.47
CA GLY A 271 9.17 -7.50 -23.92
C GLY A 271 7.91 -7.25 -24.76
N VAL A 272 6.75 -6.96 -24.15
CA VAL A 272 5.53 -6.59 -24.88
C VAL A 272 5.58 -5.13 -25.32
N PHE A 273 5.12 -4.85 -26.54
CA PHE A 273 5.11 -3.51 -27.14
C PHE A 273 4.49 -2.41 -26.26
N PHE A 274 3.46 -2.74 -25.48
CA PHE A 274 2.72 -1.78 -24.65
C PHE A 274 3.31 -1.56 -23.24
N GLN A 275 4.39 -2.24 -22.85
CA GLN A 275 4.98 -2.11 -21.50
C GLN A 275 5.36 -0.66 -21.18
N ALA A 276 5.98 0.06 -22.13
CA ALA A 276 6.32 1.47 -21.97
C ALA A 276 5.10 2.36 -21.74
N MET A 277 3.96 2.04 -22.36
CA MET A 277 2.70 2.76 -22.11
C MET A 277 2.22 2.54 -20.68
N CYS A 278 2.31 1.31 -20.15
CA CYS A 278 1.96 1.01 -18.77
C CYS A 278 2.86 1.76 -17.77
N THR A 279 4.17 1.78 -18.01
CA THR A 279 5.12 2.57 -17.20
C THR A 279 4.76 4.05 -17.24
N ASN A 280 4.48 4.61 -18.42
CA ASN A 280 4.11 6.03 -18.56
C ASN A 280 2.79 6.37 -17.88
N MET A 281 1.79 5.47 -17.91
CA MET A 281 0.54 5.64 -17.17
C MET A 281 0.80 5.67 -15.66
N LEU A 282 1.67 4.79 -15.16
CA LEU A 282 2.04 4.77 -13.76
C LEU A 282 2.74 6.09 -13.35
N PHE A 283 3.69 6.57 -14.16
CA PHE A 283 4.41 7.81 -13.89
C PHE A 283 3.49 9.05 -13.96
N ALA A 284 2.52 9.06 -14.88
CA ALA A 284 1.54 10.13 -14.96
C ALA A 284 0.64 10.18 -13.71
N PHE A 285 0.40 9.04 -13.07
CA PHE A 285 -0.43 8.96 -11.86
C PHE A 285 0.35 9.22 -10.57
N ALA A 286 1.55 8.66 -10.44
CA ALA A 286 2.31 8.59 -9.19
C ALA A 286 3.61 9.41 -9.15
N GLY A 287 3.99 10.02 -10.27
CA GLY A 287 5.26 10.72 -10.44
C GLY A 287 6.33 9.83 -11.08
N ARG A 288 7.35 10.48 -11.65
CA ARG A 288 8.41 9.82 -12.43
C ARG A 288 9.31 8.99 -11.51
N SER A 289 9.64 7.78 -11.95
CA SER A 289 10.40 6.77 -11.19
C SER A 289 11.40 6.03 -12.09
N GLU A 290 12.09 6.77 -12.96
CA GLU A 290 12.96 6.19 -14.00
C GLU A 290 14.06 5.26 -13.42
N ASP A 291 14.63 5.59 -12.26
CA ASP A 291 15.72 4.81 -11.63
C ASP A 291 15.21 3.76 -10.61
N MET A 292 13.94 3.84 -10.20
CA MET A 292 13.35 3.00 -9.15
C MET A 292 12.37 1.97 -9.71
N HIS A 293 11.83 2.21 -10.91
CA HIS A 293 10.79 1.41 -11.50
C HIS A 293 11.32 0.10 -12.10
N ASN A 294 10.98 -1.03 -11.48
CA ASN A 294 11.09 -2.33 -12.10
C ASN A 294 9.86 -2.62 -12.99
N ALA A 295 10.04 -2.51 -14.31
CA ALA A 295 9.00 -2.72 -15.32
C ALA A 295 8.63 -4.21 -15.50
N THR A 296 9.55 -5.14 -15.24
CA THR A 296 9.29 -6.58 -15.26
C THR A 296 8.26 -6.98 -14.20
N MET A 297 8.12 -6.21 -13.12
CA MET A 297 7.14 -6.43 -12.05
C MET A 297 5.76 -5.82 -12.31
N LEU A 298 5.53 -5.16 -13.46
CA LEU A 298 4.23 -4.56 -13.79
C LEU A 298 3.05 -5.55 -13.75
N PRO A 299 3.15 -6.79 -14.27
CA PRO A 299 2.06 -7.75 -14.17
C PRO A 299 1.68 -8.07 -12.71
N VAL A 300 2.68 -8.19 -11.83
CA VAL A 300 2.45 -8.42 -10.39
C VAL A 300 1.78 -7.20 -9.77
N LYS A 301 2.30 -5.99 -10.02
CA LYS A 301 1.70 -4.74 -9.51
C LYS A 301 0.22 -4.61 -9.91
N LEU A 302 -0.09 -4.86 -11.19
CA LEU A 302 -1.45 -4.73 -11.73
C LEU A 302 -2.37 -5.92 -11.40
N GLY A 303 -1.82 -7.07 -11.02
CA GLY A 303 -2.60 -8.21 -10.52
C GLY A 303 -3.12 -8.02 -9.09
N HIS A 304 -2.53 -7.07 -8.35
CA HIS A 304 -2.83 -6.81 -6.93
C HIS A 304 -3.37 -5.39 -6.67
N THR A 305 -3.06 -4.42 -7.52
CA THR A 305 -3.48 -3.02 -7.41
C THR A 305 -4.09 -2.56 -8.74
N PRO A 306 -5.29 -1.98 -8.76
CA PRO A 306 -6.11 -1.54 -7.61
C PRO A 306 -6.86 -2.67 -6.89
N ALA A 307 -7.08 -2.48 -5.59
CA ALA A 307 -7.67 -3.46 -4.68
C ALA A 307 -9.09 -3.11 -4.20
N GLY A 308 -9.73 -2.07 -4.74
CA GLY A 308 -11.10 -1.65 -4.36
C GLY A 308 -11.15 -0.53 -3.31
N ILE A 309 -12.00 0.46 -3.56
CA ILE A 309 -12.30 1.57 -2.64
C ILE A 309 -13.78 1.99 -2.74
N ALA A 310 -14.27 2.70 -1.74
CA ALA A 310 -15.57 3.40 -1.83
C ALA A 310 -15.45 4.68 -2.67
N VAL A 311 -16.48 4.99 -3.47
CA VAL A 311 -16.59 6.30 -4.15
C VAL A 311 -16.49 7.46 -3.15
N ARG A 312 -17.05 7.29 -1.95
CA ARG A 312 -17.01 8.31 -0.90
C ARG A 312 -15.59 8.68 -0.47
N GLN A 313 -14.60 7.78 -0.55
CA GLN A 313 -13.20 8.14 -0.29
C GLN A 313 -12.71 9.18 -1.30
N ILE A 314 -13.02 9.00 -2.59
CA ILE A 314 -12.69 9.98 -3.64
C ILE A 314 -13.43 11.28 -3.41
N ALA A 315 -14.71 11.20 -3.05
CA ALA A 315 -15.50 12.39 -2.74
C ALA A 315 -14.89 13.19 -1.59
N HIS A 316 -14.46 12.50 -0.52
CA HIS A 316 -13.83 13.13 0.64
C HIS A 316 -12.51 13.82 0.25
N TYR A 317 -11.63 13.17 -0.53
CA TYR A 317 -10.42 13.83 -1.04
C TYR A 317 -10.72 15.03 -1.94
N GLY A 318 -11.74 14.93 -2.81
CA GLY A 318 -12.20 16.06 -3.63
C GLY A 318 -12.65 17.25 -2.78
N GLN A 319 -13.31 17.01 -1.65
CA GLN A 319 -13.65 18.08 -0.69
C GLN A 319 -12.41 18.74 -0.09
N LEU A 320 -11.33 18.00 0.17
CA LEU A 320 -10.07 18.56 0.67
C LEU A 320 -9.42 19.47 -0.39
N ILE A 321 -9.36 19.02 -1.64
CA ILE A 321 -8.81 19.79 -2.77
C ILE A 321 -9.62 21.08 -2.99
N ASN A 322 -10.95 21.02 -2.87
CA ASN A 322 -11.81 22.17 -3.13
C ASN A 322 -11.77 23.22 -2.01
N ASN A 323 -11.56 22.81 -0.76
CA ASN A 323 -11.68 23.70 0.40
C ASN A 323 -10.35 24.00 1.12
N ASN A 324 -9.25 23.35 0.75
CA ASN A 324 -7.91 23.50 1.36
C ASN A 324 -7.86 23.26 2.88
N PHE A 325 -8.76 22.41 3.41
CA PHE A 325 -8.82 22.06 4.82
C PHE A 325 -8.78 20.55 5.01
N PHE A 326 -7.95 20.08 5.93
CA PHE A 326 -8.05 18.72 6.47
C PHE A 326 -9.19 18.66 7.50
N ARG A 327 -10.33 18.12 7.10
CA ARG A 327 -11.58 18.16 7.88
C ARG A 327 -12.47 16.96 7.59
N ARG A 328 -13.48 16.77 8.44
CA ARG A 328 -14.46 15.68 8.34
C ARG A 328 -15.30 15.77 7.06
N TYR A 329 -15.98 14.68 6.73
CA TYR A 329 -16.77 14.57 5.49
C TYR A 329 -17.90 15.60 5.42
N ASP A 330 -17.99 16.34 4.31
CA ASP A 330 -19.09 17.27 4.05
C ASP A 330 -20.30 16.53 3.48
N HIS A 331 -21.31 16.32 4.31
CA HIS A 331 -22.57 15.68 3.92
C HIS A 331 -23.59 16.64 3.29
N GLY A 332 -23.23 17.92 3.10
CA GLY A 332 -24.15 19.00 2.78
C GLY A 332 -24.81 19.62 4.02
N ARG A 333 -25.21 20.89 3.91
CA ARG A 333 -25.60 21.76 5.04
C ARG A 333 -26.55 21.12 6.06
N LEU A 334 -27.65 20.52 5.60
CA LEU A 334 -28.68 19.95 6.48
C LEU A 334 -28.18 18.70 7.21
N LYS A 335 -27.45 17.82 6.52
CA LYS A 335 -26.91 16.60 7.12
C LYS A 335 -25.72 16.92 8.03
N ASN A 336 -24.89 17.90 7.68
CA ASN A 336 -23.85 18.43 8.58
C ASN A 336 -24.44 18.95 9.89
N TRP A 337 -25.55 19.70 9.86
CA TRP A 337 -26.18 20.16 11.10
C TRP A 337 -26.66 18.99 11.98
N ARG A 338 -27.17 17.92 11.37
CA ARG A 338 -27.60 16.72 12.11
C ARG A 338 -26.42 15.95 12.70
N VAL A 339 -25.32 15.82 11.96
CA VAL A 339 -24.14 15.01 12.34
C VAL A 339 -23.19 15.80 13.25
N TYR A 340 -22.89 17.05 12.92
CA TYR A 340 -21.84 17.86 13.57
C TYR A 340 -22.38 19.01 14.43
N ARG A 341 -23.70 19.28 14.40
CA ARG A 341 -24.29 20.50 14.98
C ARG A 341 -23.70 21.80 14.39
N SER A 342 -23.14 21.72 13.18
CA SER A 342 -22.56 22.81 12.40
C SER A 342 -22.98 22.69 10.94
N PHE A 343 -23.13 23.80 10.22
CA PHE A 343 -23.44 23.76 8.79
C PHE A 343 -22.25 23.35 7.91
N THR A 344 -21.03 23.50 8.43
CA THR A 344 -19.78 23.05 7.81
C THR A 344 -19.13 21.96 8.67
N PRO A 345 -18.46 20.98 8.07
CA PRO A 345 -17.76 19.96 8.83
C PRO A 345 -16.59 20.55 9.63
N PRO A 346 -16.36 20.09 10.88
CA PRO A 346 -15.24 20.55 11.69
C PRO A 346 -13.92 20.01 11.16
N ARG A 347 -12.84 20.75 11.42
CA ARG A 347 -11.47 20.32 11.09
C ARG A 347 -11.01 19.22 12.04
N TYR A 348 -10.06 18.40 11.57
CA TYR A 348 -9.33 17.52 12.47
C TYR A 348 -8.34 18.34 13.28
N ASP A 349 -8.33 18.14 14.59
CA ASP A 349 -7.35 18.78 15.48
C ASP A 349 -6.09 17.92 15.55
N LEU A 350 -5.14 18.21 14.66
CA LEU A 350 -3.86 17.50 14.55
C LEU A 350 -2.95 17.72 15.76
N SER A 351 -3.22 18.75 16.58
CA SER A 351 -2.47 18.99 17.81
C SER A 351 -2.69 17.89 18.86
N LEU A 352 -3.78 17.13 18.73
CA LEU A 352 -4.09 15.98 19.58
C LEU A 352 -3.23 14.73 19.27
N ILE A 353 -2.44 14.77 18.19
CA ILE A 353 -1.55 13.68 17.80
C ILE A 353 -0.23 13.82 18.55
N THR A 354 -0.13 13.13 19.68
CA THR A 354 1.02 13.17 20.60
C THR A 354 1.96 11.97 20.44
N ALA A 355 1.63 11.00 19.59
CA ALA A 355 2.56 9.95 19.18
C ALA A 355 3.77 10.54 18.44
N PRO A 356 5.00 10.00 18.59
CA PRO A 356 6.15 10.48 17.84
C PRO A 356 5.98 10.23 16.33
N VAL A 357 5.93 11.31 15.52
CA VAL A 357 5.72 11.23 14.06
C VAL A 357 7.01 11.53 13.28
N PHE A 358 7.36 10.65 12.35
CA PHE A 358 8.47 10.79 11.41
C PHE A 358 7.89 10.89 9.99
N LEU A 359 8.05 12.07 9.35
CA LEU A 359 7.47 12.36 8.03
C LEU A 359 8.50 12.09 6.93
N HIS A 360 8.35 11.01 6.16
CA HIS A 360 9.21 10.69 5.01
C HIS A 360 8.58 11.17 3.72
N TYR A 361 9.26 12.08 3.03
CA TYR A 361 8.73 12.76 1.84
C TYR A 361 9.77 12.83 0.73
N VAL A 362 9.31 13.11 -0.50
CA VAL A 362 10.12 13.32 -1.69
C VAL A 362 9.71 14.62 -2.37
N ASP A 363 10.60 15.17 -3.19
CA ASP A 363 10.39 16.50 -3.78
C ASP A 363 9.35 16.49 -4.92
N ASP A 364 9.27 15.39 -5.70
CA ASP A 364 8.42 15.25 -6.90
C ASP A 364 7.19 14.34 -6.65
N ASP A 365 6.60 14.39 -5.44
CA ASP A 365 5.37 13.66 -5.12
C ASP A 365 4.13 14.46 -5.55
N ILE A 366 3.31 13.87 -6.43
CA ILE A 366 2.09 14.52 -6.96
C ILE A 366 1.00 14.68 -5.88
N PHE A 367 1.00 13.83 -4.85
CA PHE A 367 -0.02 13.81 -3.80
C PHE A 367 0.48 14.39 -2.47
N ALA A 368 1.74 14.17 -2.11
CA ALA A 368 2.35 14.67 -0.87
C ALA A 368 3.34 15.81 -1.15
N ASP A 369 2.85 16.92 -1.73
CA ASP A 369 3.68 18.11 -2.01
C ASP A 369 4.39 18.59 -0.74
N VAL A 370 5.66 18.96 -0.87
CA VAL A 370 6.52 19.36 0.26
C VAL A 370 5.89 20.48 1.10
N ARG A 371 5.13 21.40 0.49
CA ARG A 371 4.44 22.49 1.19
C ARG A 371 3.27 21.98 2.03
N ASP A 372 2.52 21.02 1.50
CA ASP A 372 1.44 20.34 2.22
C ASP A 372 2.01 19.52 3.40
N VAL A 373 3.14 18.82 3.19
CA VAL A 373 3.84 18.08 4.26
C VAL A 373 4.39 19.03 5.33
N ARG A 374 4.93 20.19 4.94
CA ARG A 374 5.40 21.24 5.87
C ARG A 374 4.24 21.79 6.72
N LYS A 375 3.10 22.05 6.09
CA LYS A 375 1.88 22.50 6.79
C LYS A 375 1.42 21.46 7.81
N LEU A 376 1.39 20.18 7.41
CA LEU A 376 1.12 19.06 8.32
C LEU A 376 2.09 19.02 9.49
N GLN A 377 3.40 19.14 9.23
CA GLN A 377 4.41 19.15 10.31
C GLN A 377 4.12 20.23 11.35
N ILE A 378 3.72 21.44 10.92
CA ILE A 378 3.45 22.57 11.82
C ILE A 378 2.21 22.33 12.71
N GLU A 379 1.18 21.66 12.17
CA GLU A 379 -0.09 21.44 12.87
C GLU A 379 -0.07 20.20 13.79
N LEU A 380 0.89 19.27 13.61
CA LEU A 380 1.01 18.07 14.45
C LEU A 380 1.42 18.40 15.89
N GLY A 381 0.86 17.66 16.86
CA GLY A 381 1.19 17.80 18.28
C GLY A 381 2.62 17.37 18.65
N ARG A 382 3.16 16.32 17.99
CA ARG A 382 4.52 15.82 18.25
C ARG A 382 5.27 15.33 17.00
N PRO A 383 5.57 16.22 16.04
CA PRO A 383 6.44 15.90 14.90
C PRO A 383 7.89 15.76 15.38
N VAL A 384 8.51 14.61 15.17
CA VAL A 384 9.95 14.41 15.46
C VAL A 384 10.80 15.02 14.35
N GLY A 385 10.36 14.91 13.09
CA GLY A 385 11.07 15.50 11.97
C GLY A 385 10.47 15.19 10.61
N MET A 386 10.96 15.93 9.62
CA MET A 386 10.74 15.69 8.20
C MET A 386 12.03 15.14 7.58
N PHE A 387 11.93 14.00 6.92
CA PHE A 387 13.03 13.20 6.43
C PHE A 387 12.89 12.99 4.92
N ARG A 388 13.53 13.88 4.16
CA ARG A 388 13.60 13.76 2.71
C ARG A 388 14.26 12.43 2.31
N VAL A 389 13.70 11.75 1.31
CA VAL A 389 14.40 10.64 0.64
C VAL A 389 15.37 11.26 -0.37
N PRO A 390 16.68 11.00 -0.28
CA PRO A 390 17.69 11.74 -1.04
C PRO A 390 17.82 11.22 -2.48
N HIS A 391 16.75 11.29 -3.27
CA HIS A 391 16.73 10.81 -4.64
C HIS A 391 15.80 11.64 -5.52
N ALA A 392 16.26 12.03 -6.72
CA ALA A 392 15.59 13.02 -7.56
C ALA A 392 14.30 12.50 -8.21
N THR A 393 14.27 11.22 -8.57
CA THR A 393 13.14 10.56 -9.25
C THR A 393 12.45 9.54 -8.36
N PHE A 394 12.59 9.63 -7.03
CA PHE A 394 11.81 8.76 -6.14
C PHE A 394 10.43 9.36 -5.97
N SER A 395 9.38 8.63 -6.35
CA SER A 395 8.01 9.11 -6.47
C SER A 395 7.05 8.46 -5.45
N HIS A 396 5.76 8.76 -5.58
CA HIS A 396 4.74 8.39 -4.60
C HIS A 396 4.66 6.88 -4.35
N LEU A 397 4.84 6.06 -5.39
CA LEU A 397 4.73 4.59 -5.28
C LEU A 397 6.06 3.92 -4.95
N ASP A 398 7.18 4.63 -5.06
CA ASP A 398 8.50 4.07 -4.74
C ASP A 398 8.66 3.76 -3.25
N PHE A 399 7.87 4.42 -2.39
CA PHE A 399 7.74 4.08 -0.97
C PHE A 399 7.29 2.64 -0.70
N MET A 400 6.73 1.95 -1.71
CA MET A 400 6.35 0.54 -1.64
C MET A 400 7.13 -0.30 -2.68
N TRP A 401 7.26 0.22 -3.90
CA TRP A 401 7.68 -0.57 -5.07
C TRP A 401 9.05 -0.19 -5.65
N GLY A 402 9.71 0.82 -5.10
CA GLY A 402 10.99 1.29 -5.62
C GLY A 402 12.07 0.25 -5.36
N SER A 403 12.84 -0.12 -6.39
CA SER A 403 13.95 -1.07 -6.26
C SER A 403 15.01 -0.60 -5.25
N GLY A 404 15.22 0.71 -5.13
CA GLY A 404 16.13 1.33 -4.16
C GLY A 404 15.50 1.68 -2.80
N ALA A 405 14.22 1.36 -2.56
CA ALA A 405 13.49 1.79 -1.35
C ALA A 405 14.12 1.26 -0.06
N LYS A 406 14.75 0.08 -0.10
CA LYS A 406 15.46 -0.47 1.05
C LYS A 406 16.56 0.48 1.55
N GLU A 407 17.48 0.83 0.66
CA GLU A 407 18.68 1.62 1.01
C GLU A 407 18.31 3.09 1.28
N LEU A 408 17.39 3.65 0.48
CA LEU A 408 17.04 5.06 0.54
C LEU A 408 16.06 5.41 1.68
N LEU A 409 15.28 4.43 2.15
CA LEU A 409 14.20 4.65 3.09
C LEU A 409 14.13 3.61 4.22
N TYR A 410 13.97 2.32 3.90
CA TYR A 410 13.60 1.31 4.90
C TYR A 410 14.70 1.09 5.95
N ASP A 411 15.97 1.12 5.55
CA ASP A 411 17.09 0.96 6.49
C ASP A 411 17.11 2.07 7.54
N ARG A 412 16.84 3.32 7.12
CA ARG A 412 16.67 4.46 8.04
C ARG A 412 15.46 4.27 8.97
N THR A 413 14.33 3.84 8.42
CA THR A 413 13.12 3.59 9.22
C THR A 413 13.38 2.55 10.31
N ILE A 414 14.05 1.45 9.97
CA ILE A 414 14.39 0.38 10.92
C ILE A 414 15.38 0.88 11.98
N GLN A 415 16.36 1.71 11.60
CA GLN A 415 17.29 2.33 12.55
C GLN A 415 16.56 3.25 13.55
N ILE A 416 15.61 4.05 13.07
CA ILE A 416 14.76 4.91 13.92
C ILE A 416 13.91 4.04 14.86
N MET A 417 13.27 3.00 14.36
CA MET A 417 12.44 2.12 15.19
C MET A 417 13.27 1.45 16.29
N ARG A 418 14.45 0.91 15.96
CA ARG A 418 15.36 0.29 16.92
C ARG A 418 15.86 1.26 17.99
N SER A 419 16.04 2.55 17.67
CA SER A 419 16.54 3.53 18.64
C SER A 419 15.50 3.96 19.68
N LEU A 420 14.21 3.70 19.41
CA LEU A 420 13.11 4.05 20.32
C LEU A 420 12.81 2.94 21.35
N GLY A 421 13.41 1.76 21.19
CA GLY A 421 13.25 0.61 22.09
C GLY A 421 11.91 -0.11 21.94
N ASP A 422 11.87 -1.34 22.46
CA ASP A 422 10.70 -2.22 22.44
C ASP A 422 10.11 -2.30 23.86
N GLU A 423 8.96 -1.68 24.13
CA GLU A 423 8.27 -1.74 25.44
C GLU A 423 7.19 -2.85 25.52
#